data_AF-A0A7X7MN65-F1
#
_entry.id   AF-A0A7X7MN65-F1
#
_cell.length_a   1.000
_cell.length_b   1.000
_cell.length_c   1.000
_cell.angle_alpha   90.00
_cell.angle_beta   90.00
_cell.angle_gamma   90.00
#
_symmetry.space_group_name_H-M   'P 1'
#
loop_
_entity.id
_entity.type
_entity.pdbx_description
1 polymer ?
#
loop_
_entity_poly.entity_id
_entity_poly.type
_entity_poly.pdbx_seq_one_letter_code
_entity_poly.pdbx_strand_id
1 'polypeptide(L)' 'LRLPRGRTFTVEARNLSKENKYVQGITLNGKPFPGMKLAHADIMKGGALVFEMGAAARR' A
#
# COMPACT_ATOMS: atom_id res chain seq x y z
N LEU A 1 2.06 -6.89 8.92
CA LEU A 1 3.40 -7.51 9.05
C LEU A 1 4.04 -7.08 10.35
N ARG A 2 4.38 -8.02 11.23
CA ARG A 2 5.15 -7.72 12.45
C ARG A 2 6.63 -7.84 12.12
N LEU A 3 7.41 -6.83 12.47
CA LEU A 3 8.83 -6.69 12.14
C LEU A 3 9.69 -6.78 13.39
N PRO A 4 11.00 -7.06 13.24
CA PRO A 4 11.94 -7.01 14.36
C PRO A 4 11.92 -5.66 15.07
N ARG A 5 12.20 -5.69 16.38
CA ARG A 5 12.17 -4.54 17.30
C ARG A 5 10.77 -3.94 17.52
N GLY A 6 9.73 -4.77 17.44
CA GLY A 6 8.35 -4.38 17.76
C GLY A 6 7.69 -3.46 16.74
N ARG A 7 8.30 -3.26 15.57
CA ARG A 7 7.74 -2.43 14.49
C ARG A 7 6.65 -3.19 13.74
N THR A 8 5.74 -2.44 13.13
CA THR A 8 4.66 -2.99 12.32
C THR A 8 4.67 -2.32 10.96
N PHE A 9 4.41 -3.11 9.92
CA PHE A 9 4.10 -2.62 8.59
C PHE A 9 2.69 -3.08 8.21
N THR A 10 1.80 -2.14 7.97
CA THR A 10 0.39 -2.39 7.68
C THR A 10 0.13 -2.21 6.19
N VAL A 11 -0.72 -3.06 5.63
CA VAL A 11 -1.22 -2.91 4.26
C VAL A 11 -2.72 -2.74 4.35
N GLU A 12 -3.22 -1.65 3.76
CA GLU A 12 -4.64 -1.30 3.73
C GLU A 12 -5.10 -1.14 2.29
N ALA A 13 -6.26 -1.69 1.95
CA ALA A 13 -6.90 -1.50 0.65
C ALA A 13 -8.24 -0.79 0.85
N ARG A 14 -8.28 0.49 0.50
CA ARG A 14 -9.46 1.34 0.62
C ARG A 14 -10.36 1.17 -0.59
N ASN A 15 -11.67 1.18 -0.34
CA ASN A 15 -12.70 0.97 -1.35
C ASN A 15 -12.64 -0.38 -2.06
N LEU A 16 -12.01 -1.41 -1.47
CA LEU A 16 -11.97 -2.74 -2.06
C LEU A 16 -13.38 -3.36 -2.09
N SER A 17 -13.85 -3.69 -3.29
CA SER A 17 -15.12 -4.39 -3.51
C SER A 17 -15.01 -5.34 -4.70
N LYS A 18 -16.10 -6.06 -5.03
CA LYS A 18 -16.13 -6.91 -6.23
C LYS A 18 -15.93 -6.11 -7.52
N GLU A 19 -16.43 -4.88 -7.51
CA GLU A 19 -16.31 -3.90 -8.59
C GLU A 19 -14.92 -3.24 -8.55
N ASN A 20 -14.48 -2.81 -7.37
CA ASN A 20 -13.25 -2.03 -7.18
C ASN A 20 -12.03 -2.91 -6.91
N LYS A 21 -11.55 -3.58 -7.97
CA LYS A 21 -10.41 -4.51 -7.90
C LYS A 21 -9.08 -3.94 -8.42
N TYR A 22 -9.05 -2.71 -8.95
CA TYR A 22 -7.87 -2.11 -9.56
C TYR A 22 -7.28 -1.00 -8.70
N VAL A 23 -5.96 -0.98 -8.55
CA VAL A 23 -5.24 0.09 -7.83
C VAL A 23 -5.28 1.39 -8.65
N GLN A 24 -5.82 2.44 -8.04
CA GLN A 24 -5.85 3.80 -8.60
C GLN A 24 -4.69 4.64 -8.08
N GLY A 25 -4.32 4.43 -6.82
CA GLY A 25 -3.27 5.17 -6.15
C GLY A 25 -2.64 4.36 -5.02
N ILE A 26 -1.42 4.72 -4.67
CA ILE A 26 -0.67 4.11 -3.59
C ILE A 26 -0.09 5.23 -2.74
N THR A 27 -0.18 5.10 -1.43
CA THR A 27 0.57 5.96 -0.50
C THR A 27 1.41 5.09 0.43
N LEU A 28 2.64 5.54 0.67
CA LEU A 28 3.55 4.95 1.64
C LEU A 28 3.76 5.97 2.75
N ASN A 29 3.35 5.62 3.97
CA ASN A 29 3.45 6.48 5.15
C ASN A 29 2.81 7.87 4.93
N GLY A 30 1.65 7.88 4.26
CA GLY A 30 0.88 9.09 3.94
C GLY A 30 1.41 9.91 2.75
N LYS A 31 2.51 9.50 2.11
CA LYS A 31 3.06 10.18 0.93
C LYS A 31 2.72 9.43 -0.35
N PRO A 32 2.38 10.13 -1.45
CA PRO A 32 2.16 9.50 -2.75
C PRO A 32 3.34 8.63 -3.17
N PHE A 33 3.06 7.39 -3.55
CA PHE A 33 4.05 6.41 -3.97
C PHE A 33 3.77 6.00 -5.42
N PRO A 34 4.51 6.54 -6.41
CA PRO A 34 4.28 6.22 -7.81
C PRO A 34 4.92 4.87 -8.23
N GLY A 35 5.68 4.23 -7.33
CA GLY A 35 6.42 3.02 -7.63
C GLY A 35 5.55 1.76 -7.64
N MET A 36 5.88 0.82 -8.52
CA MET A 36 5.36 -0.56 -8.48
C MET A 36 6.24 -1.52 -7.67
N LYS A 37 7.41 -1.05 -7.23
CA LYS A 37 8.40 -1.83 -6.49
C LYS A 37 8.65 -1.18 -5.15
N LEU A 38 8.40 -1.89 -4.08
CA LEU A 38 8.70 -1.45 -2.73
C LEU A 38 10.01 -2.09 -2.25
N ALA A 39 10.97 -1.29 -1.83
CA ALA A 39 12.23 -1.81 -1.32
C ALA A 39 12.03 -2.47 0.05
N HIS A 40 12.73 -3.58 0.29
CA HIS A 40 12.69 -4.25 1.59
C HIS A 40 13.10 -3.31 2.75
N ALA A 41 14.05 -2.41 2.50
CA ALA A 41 14.47 -1.41 3.48
C ALA A 41 13.33 -0.46 3.91
N ASP A 42 12.38 -0.14 3.02
CA ASP A 42 11.24 0.70 3.36
C ASP A 42 10.20 -0.04 4.18
N ILE A 43 9.98 -1.33 3.89
CA ILE A 43 9.16 -2.21 4.73
C ILE A 43 9.77 -2.31 6.13
N MET A 44 11.09 -2.51 6.22
CA MET A 44 11.79 -2.69 7.49
C MET A 44 11.76 -1.45 8.39
N LYS A 45 11.52 -0.25 7.85
CA LYS A 45 11.29 0.96 8.66
C LYS A 45 9.94 0.91 9.41
N GLY A 46 9.00 0.07 8.98
CA GLY A 46 7.62 0.02 9.47
C GLY A 46 6.74 1.08 8.81
N GLY A 47 5.49 1.16 9.27
CA GLY A 47 4.51 2.14 8.80
C GLY A 47 3.34 1.52 8.05
N ALA A 48 2.82 2.19 7.01
CA ALA A 48 1.62 1.78 6.30
C ALA A 48 1.72 2.01 4.78
N LEU A 49 1.28 1.00 4.02
CA LEU A 49 1.06 1.07 2.58
C LEU A 49 -0.46 1.03 2.34
N VAL A 50 -1.00 2.12 1.80
CA VAL A 50 -2.43 2.25 1.54
C VAL A 50 -2.65 2.25 0.03
N PHE A 51 -3.46 1.30 -0.43
CA PHE A 51 -3.95 1.23 -1.80
C PHE A 51 -5.33 1.88 -1.88
N GLU A 52 -5.50 2.80 -2.81
CA GLU A 52 -6.82 3.32 -3.19
C GLU A 52 -7.32 2.46 -4.36
N MET A 53 -8.41 1.73 -4.15
CA MET A 53 -8.98 0.81 -5.14
C MET A 53 -10.09 1.48 -5.96
N GLY A 54 -10.33 0.99 -7.18
CA GLY A 54 -11.36 1.48 -8.09
C GLY A 54 -11.72 0.47 -9.18
N ALA A 55 -12.82 0.75 -9.89
CA ALA A 55 -13.42 -0.18 -10.85
C ALA A 55 -12.69 -0.27 -12.20
N ALA A 56 -11.90 0.75 -12.55
CA ALA A 56 -11.21 0.83 -13.83
C ALA A 56 -9.74 0.42 -13.72
N ALA A 57 -9.25 -0.38 -14.66
CA ALA A 57 -7.82 -0.62 -14.80
C ALA A 57 -7.13 0.69 -15.21
N ARG A 58 -6.11 1.11 -14.46
CA ARG A 58 -5.16 2.12 -14.95
C ARG A 58 -4.19 1.45 -15.93
N ARG A 59 -4.04 2.06 -17.11
CA ARG A 59 -3.14 1.63 -18.17
C ARG A 59 -1.79 2.32 -18.06
#